data_AF-G9NLP4-F1
#
_entry.id   AF-G9NLP4-F1
#
_cell.length_a   1.000
_cell.length_b   1.000
_cell.length_c   1.000
_cell.angle_alpha   90.00
_cell.angle_beta   90.00
_cell.angle_gamma   90.00
#
_symmetry.space_group_name_H-M   'P 1'
#
loop_
_entity.id
_entity.type
_entity.pdbx_description
1 polymer ?
#
loop_
_entity_poly.entity_id
_entity_poly.type
_entity_poly.pdbx_seq_one_letter_code
_entity_poly.pdbx_strand_id
1 'polypeptide(L)'
;QASLSFLADHPRYKTEKPFYALLRAPPGLDVELITDEAAKAFRRNNNLDFSYKDVPIQNIRGREDQFHVEQCGFEIMHHSSAMIDHLVSSSEAIEAYKRETEDMLKQKFDAEYAFCFEARLRKNQPFSKRLYDLSDPLCVEGPAIGVHTDFTIDSGPRSIDHYLPSEIKQTYLTVDVNDLIAADRIIPTRVGEIYYVRHNPNQKW
;
A
#
# COMPACT_ATOMS: atom_id res chain seq x y z
N GLN A 1 13.85 2.58 19.32
CA GLN A 1 12.48 2.15 19.68
C GLN A 1 11.51 3.07 18.97
N ALA A 2 10.36 2.56 18.53
CA ALA A 2 9.27 3.35 17.95
C ALA A 2 7.95 2.90 18.59
N SER A 3 6.99 3.81 18.73
CA SER A 3 5.64 3.46 19.20
C SER A 3 4.71 3.36 18.00
N LEU A 4 4.12 2.18 17.79
CA LEU A 4 3.18 1.92 16.70
C LEU A 4 1.73 1.97 17.22
N SER A 5 0.85 2.63 16.47
CA SER A 5 -0.58 2.70 16.74
C SER A 5 -1.33 1.59 15.98
N PHE A 6 -1.97 0.69 16.72
CA PHE A 6 -2.83 -0.38 16.22
C PHE A 6 -4.29 -0.03 16.48
N LEU A 7 -5.21 -0.38 15.57
CA LEU A 7 -6.63 -0.21 15.82
C LEU A 7 -7.01 -0.91 17.15
N ALA A 8 -7.66 -0.17 18.05
CA ALA A 8 -8.05 -0.70 19.35
C ALA A 8 -9.18 -1.72 19.20
N ASP A 9 -9.15 -2.80 19.99
CA ASP A 9 -10.29 -3.71 20.10
C ASP A 9 -11.39 -3.07 20.96
N HIS A 10 -12.27 -2.29 20.32
CA HIS A 10 -13.35 -1.57 20.98
C HIS A 10 -14.71 -2.24 20.68
N PRO A 11 -15.60 -2.46 21.68
CA PRO A 11 -16.90 -3.10 21.47
C PRO A 11 -17.76 -2.48 20.38
N ARG A 12 -17.65 -1.15 20.17
CA ARG A 12 -18.36 -0.43 19.10
C ARG A 12 -18.11 -1.00 17.71
N TYR A 13 -16.93 -1.56 17.44
CA TYR A 13 -16.59 -2.09 16.12
C TYR A 13 -17.33 -3.37 15.75
N LYS A 14 -18.09 -3.94 16.69
CA LYS A 14 -19.02 -5.04 16.43
C LYS A 14 -20.32 -4.57 15.76
N THR A 15 -20.67 -3.29 15.92
CA THR A 15 -21.93 -2.70 15.41
C THR A 15 -21.69 -1.53 14.47
N GLU A 16 -20.52 -0.91 14.54
CA GLU A 16 -20.12 0.25 13.74
C GLU A 16 -18.87 -0.09 12.92
N LYS A 17 -18.92 0.14 11.61
CA LYS A 17 -17.74 -0.04 10.75
C LYS A 17 -16.69 1.03 11.10
N PRO A 18 -15.42 0.68 11.34
CA PRO A 18 -14.34 1.64 11.40
C PRO A 18 -14.23 2.44 10.10
N PHE A 19 -14.12 3.77 10.19
CA PHE A 19 -14.00 4.64 9.03
C PHE A 19 -13.04 5.79 9.29
N TYR A 20 -12.39 6.26 8.22
CA TYR A 20 -11.67 7.52 8.15
C TYR A 20 -12.17 8.27 6.93
N ALA A 21 -12.81 9.41 7.14
CA ALA A 21 -13.44 10.20 6.10
C ALA A 21 -12.59 11.44 5.79
N LEU A 22 -12.13 11.51 4.55
CA LEU A 22 -11.57 12.71 3.97
C LEU A 22 -12.72 13.56 3.44
N LEU A 23 -12.88 14.78 3.96
CA LEU A 23 -13.93 15.72 3.54
C LEU A 23 -13.29 16.95 2.89
N ARG A 24 -14.00 17.60 1.96
CA ARG A 24 -13.60 18.91 1.41
C ARG A 24 -13.77 19.99 2.47
N ALA A 25 -12.91 21.00 2.44
CA ALA A 25 -13.11 22.20 3.24
C ALA A 25 -14.46 22.87 2.87
N PRO A 26 -15.22 23.40 3.85
CA PRO A 26 -16.39 24.23 3.58
C PRO A 26 -16.04 25.45 2.71
N PRO A 27 -16.95 25.94 1.87
CA PRO A 27 -16.72 27.15 1.09
C PRO A 27 -16.30 28.33 1.96
N GLY A 28 -15.19 28.99 1.62
CA GLY A 28 -14.67 30.15 2.34
C GLY A 28 -13.83 29.83 3.59
N LEU A 29 -13.60 28.55 3.92
CA LEU A 29 -12.65 28.18 4.97
C LEU A 29 -11.23 28.21 4.41
N ASP A 30 -10.40 29.13 4.93
CA ASP A 30 -8.98 29.12 4.66
C ASP A 30 -8.26 28.18 5.63
N VAL A 31 -7.91 26.99 5.16
CA VAL A 31 -7.22 25.94 5.92
C VAL A 31 -5.83 26.35 6.44
N GLU A 32 -5.23 27.42 5.91
CA GLU A 32 -3.99 28.00 6.41
C GLU A 32 -4.22 28.97 7.59
N LEU A 33 -5.44 29.50 7.74
CA LEU A 33 -5.81 30.49 8.76
C LEU A 33 -6.72 29.93 9.86
N ILE A 34 -7.07 28.64 9.84
CA ILE A 34 -7.91 28.04 10.88
C ILE A 34 -7.17 27.90 12.21
N THR A 35 -7.88 28.07 13.32
CA THR A 35 -7.35 27.76 14.65
C THR A 35 -7.23 26.26 14.86
N ASP A 36 -6.37 25.82 15.77
CA ASP A 36 -6.23 24.40 16.14
C ASP A 36 -7.55 23.80 16.65
N GLU A 37 -8.35 24.57 17.39
CA GLU A 37 -9.68 24.17 17.84
C GLU A 37 -10.66 23.94 16.67
N ALA A 38 -10.69 24.85 15.70
CA ALA A 38 -11.52 24.71 14.50
C ALA A 38 -11.05 23.53 13.64
N ALA A 39 -9.73 23.36 13.49
CA ALA A 39 -9.13 22.21 12.82
C ALA A 39 -9.51 20.90 13.53
N LYS A 40 -9.56 20.87 14.86
CA LYS A 40 -9.89 19.66 15.64
C LYS A 40 -11.31 19.16 15.38
N ALA A 41 -12.27 20.05 15.20
CA ALA A 41 -13.64 19.68 14.84
C ALA A 41 -13.70 19.02 13.46
N PHE A 42 -12.88 19.48 12.50
CA PHE A 42 -12.75 18.90 11.16
C PHE A 42 -11.89 17.61 11.14
N ARG A 43 -10.89 17.49 12.02
CA ARG A 43 -9.99 16.31 12.13
C ARG A 43 -10.67 15.05 12.67
N ARG A 44 -11.81 15.17 13.34
CA ARG A 44 -12.56 14.04 13.93
C ARG A 44 -13.54 13.35 12.98
N ASN A 45 -13.31 13.42 11.67
CA ASN A 45 -14.11 12.68 10.69
C ASN A 45 -13.71 11.20 10.62
N ASN A 46 -13.59 10.54 11.78
CA ASN A 46 -13.31 9.13 11.89
C ASN A 46 -13.81 8.60 13.23
N ASN A 47 -14.05 7.29 13.31
CA ASN A 47 -14.30 6.59 14.57
C ASN A 47 -13.12 5.63 14.84
N LEU A 48 -11.87 6.04 14.62
CA LEU A 48 -10.69 5.21 14.85
C LEU A 48 -10.10 5.50 16.23
N ASP A 49 -10.07 4.50 17.10
CA ASP A 49 -9.33 4.52 18.35
C ASP A 49 -8.09 3.65 18.20
N PHE A 50 -6.96 4.09 18.75
CA PHE A 50 -5.70 3.37 18.65
C PHE A 50 -5.19 2.92 20.02
N SER A 51 -4.63 1.71 20.04
CA SER A 51 -3.78 1.20 21.10
C SER A 51 -2.31 1.30 20.66
N TYR A 52 -1.42 1.59 21.60
CA TYR A 52 -0.01 1.82 21.28
C TYR A 52 0.86 0.66 21.76
N LYS A 53 1.81 0.25 20.93
CA LYS A 53 2.81 -0.76 21.28
C LYS A 53 4.18 -0.28 20.88
N ASP A 54 5.10 -0.31 21.83
CA ASP A 54 6.48 0.00 21.53
C ASP A 54 7.17 -1.20 20.88
N VAL A 55 7.86 -0.93 19.77
CA VAL A 55 8.59 -1.90 18.97
C VAL A 55 10.06 -1.52 18.96
N PRO A 56 10.98 -2.46 19.24
CA PRO A 56 12.41 -2.21 19.10
C PRO A 56 12.74 -1.92 17.63
N ILE A 57 13.51 -0.87 17.40
CA ILE A 57 14.04 -0.53 16.07
C ILE A 57 15.53 -0.79 16.11
N GLN A 58 16.03 -1.56 15.16
CA GLN A 58 17.44 -1.92 15.07
C GLN A 58 18.06 -1.29 13.82
N ASN A 59 19.32 -0.88 13.93
CA ASN A 59 20.10 -0.44 12.79
C ASN A 59 20.58 -1.68 12.02
N ILE A 60 20.33 -1.71 10.72
CA ILE A 60 20.72 -2.80 9.82
C ILE A 60 22.00 -2.48 9.04
N ARG A 61 22.55 -1.26 9.16
CA ARG A 61 23.79 -0.88 8.46
C ARG A 61 24.94 -1.81 8.84
N GLY A 62 25.66 -2.32 7.83
CA GLY A 62 26.73 -3.31 7.96
C GLY A 62 26.24 -4.76 8.17
N ARG A 63 24.94 -5.01 8.02
CA ARG A 63 24.28 -6.33 8.13
C ARG A 63 23.20 -6.50 7.05
N GLU A 64 23.28 -5.72 5.98
CA GLU A 64 22.26 -5.67 4.92
C GLU A 64 22.07 -7.03 4.25
N ASP A 65 23.16 -7.81 4.15
CA ASP A 65 23.22 -9.17 3.61
C ASP A 65 22.52 -10.24 4.46
N GLN A 66 22.08 -9.90 5.68
CA GLN A 66 21.37 -10.83 6.58
C GLN A 66 19.85 -10.81 6.40
N PHE A 67 19.32 -9.95 5.54
CA PHE A 67 17.88 -9.75 5.36
C PHE A 67 17.45 -10.17 3.96
N HIS A 68 16.66 -11.24 3.89
CA HIS A 68 16.13 -11.79 2.65
C HIS A 68 14.60 -11.76 2.66
N VAL A 69 14.01 -11.45 1.50
CA VAL A 69 12.58 -11.20 1.38
C VAL A 69 11.73 -12.42 1.76
N GLU A 70 12.25 -13.63 1.53
CA GLU A 70 11.60 -14.90 1.86
C GLU A 70 11.54 -15.14 3.38
N GLN A 71 12.42 -14.50 4.15
CA GLN A 71 12.53 -14.69 5.59
C GLN A 71 11.81 -13.58 6.38
N CYS A 72 11.95 -12.33 5.93
CA CYS A 72 11.45 -11.18 6.67
C CYS A 72 10.59 -10.20 5.85
N GLY A 73 10.24 -10.55 4.60
CA GLY A 73 9.38 -9.72 3.76
C GLY A 73 10.07 -8.48 3.19
N PHE A 74 11.40 -8.34 3.33
CA PHE A 74 12.20 -7.31 2.68
C PHE A 74 13.63 -7.78 2.46
N GLU A 75 14.30 -7.18 1.48
CA GLU A 75 15.72 -7.37 1.18
C GLU A 75 16.34 -6.04 0.76
N ILE A 76 17.64 -5.86 0.98
CA ILE A 76 18.39 -4.71 0.47
C ILE A 76 19.16 -5.12 -0.77
N MET A 77 18.89 -4.42 -1.87
CA MET A 77 19.62 -4.55 -3.12
C MET A 77 20.42 -3.29 -3.40
N HIS A 78 21.67 -3.46 -3.83
CA HIS A 78 22.51 -2.37 -4.29
C HIS A 78 22.42 -2.26 -5.80
N HIS A 79 21.92 -1.12 -6.28
CA HIS A 79 21.79 -0.83 -7.70
C HIS A 79 22.10 0.64 -7.96
N SER A 80 22.87 0.91 -9.00
CA SER A 80 23.26 2.26 -9.40
C SER A 80 22.52 2.62 -10.68
N SER A 81 21.51 3.47 -10.58
CA SER A 81 20.78 3.95 -11.75
C SER A 81 21.46 5.13 -12.41
N ALA A 82 21.48 5.14 -13.74
CA ALA A 82 21.92 6.31 -14.51
C ALA A 82 20.89 7.46 -14.48
N MET A 83 19.67 7.23 -13.98
CA MET A 83 18.57 8.18 -14.04
C MET A 83 18.43 9.08 -12.80
N ILE A 84 19.15 8.80 -11.70
CA ILE A 84 18.95 9.45 -10.39
C ILE A 84 18.94 10.98 -10.47
N ASP A 85 19.90 11.58 -11.18
CA ASP A 85 20.05 13.04 -11.27
C ASP A 85 18.98 13.72 -12.15
N HIS A 86 18.17 12.92 -12.86
CA HIS A 86 17.17 13.39 -13.81
C HIS A 86 15.72 13.09 -13.40
N LEU A 87 15.51 12.32 -12.32
CA LEU A 87 14.18 11.88 -11.89
C LEU A 87 13.22 13.03 -11.58
N VAL A 88 13.73 14.18 -11.11
CA VAL A 88 12.89 15.33 -10.75
C VAL A 88 12.52 16.18 -11.97
N SER A 89 13.29 16.09 -13.07
CA SER A 89 13.20 17.02 -14.20
C SER A 89 12.75 16.38 -15.52
N SER A 90 12.65 15.05 -15.60
CA SER A 90 12.27 14.35 -16.84
C SER A 90 11.35 13.16 -16.58
N SER A 91 10.20 13.16 -17.27
CA SER A 91 9.30 12.01 -17.36
C SER A 91 9.97 10.82 -18.02
N GLU A 92 10.82 11.05 -19.01
CA GLU A 92 11.57 10.01 -19.71
C GLU A 92 12.55 9.31 -18.76
N ALA A 93 13.19 10.07 -17.87
CA ALA A 93 14.06 9.52 -16.83
C ALA A 93 13.29 8.65 -15.83
N ILE A 94 12.07 9.06 -15.45
CA ILE A 94 11.19 8.25 -14.58
C ILE A 94 10.81 6.95 -15.29
N GLU A 95 10.39 7.01 -16.56
CA GLU A 95 10.02 5.81 -17.32
C GLU A 95 11.22 4.89 -17.57
N ALA A 96 12.42 5.44 -17.76
CA ALA A 96 13.65 4.65 -17.85
C ALA A 96 13.98 3.97 -16.52
N TYR A 97 13.85 4.68 -15.40
CA TYR A 97 14.06 4.14 -14.05
C TYR A 97 13.06 3.03 -13.71
N LYS A 98 11.79 3.17 -14.12
CA LYS A 98 10.77 2.13 -13.97
C LYS A 98 11.18 0.85 -14.70
N ARG A 99 11.55 0.95 -15.98
CA ARG A 99 12.00 -0.21 -16.78
C ARG A 99 13.25 -0.87 -16.18
N GLU A 100 14.22 -0.05 -15.76
CA GLU A 100 15.45 -0.53 -15.11
C GLU A 100 15.13 -1.31 -13.82
N THR A 101 14.17 -0.82 -13.02
CA THR A 101 13.70 -1.49 -11.80
C THR A 101 12.97 -2.79 -12.12
N GLU A 102 12.10 -2.80 -13.14
CA GLU A 102 11.40 -3.99 -13.61
C GLU A 102 12.39 -5.08 -14.06
N ASP A 103 13.42 -4.71 -14.83
CA ASP A 103 14.47 -5.64 -15.27
C ASP A 103 15.26 -6.22 -14.10
N MET A 104 15.62 -5.39 -13.13
CA MET A 104 16.30 -5.83 -11.90
C MET A 104 15.45 -6.84 -11.12
N LEU A 105 14.15 -6.58 -10.98
CA LEU A 105 13.23 -7.48 -10.27
C LEU A 105 13.02 -8.79 -11.03
N LYS A 106 12.86 -8.75 -12.36
CA LYS A 106 12.79 -9.97 -13.20
C LYS A 106 14.03 -10.83 -13.02
N GLN A 107 15.22 -10.23 -13.06
CA GLN A 107 16.46 -10.97 -12.86
C GLN A 107 16.58 -11.55 -11.45
N LYS A 108 16.22 -10.77 -10.42
CA LYS A 108 16.33 -11.20 -9.01
C LYS A 108 15.41 -12.38 -8.69
N PHE A 109 14.19 -12.34 -9.19
CA PHE A 109 13.14 -13.30 -8.86
C PHE A 109 12.94 -14.38 -9.93
N ASP A 110 13.73 -14.35 -11.00
CA ASP A 110 13.48 -15.15 -12.22
C ASP A 110 12.02 -15.00 -12.70
N ALA A 111 11.50 -13.78 -12.59
CA ALA A 111 10.11 -13.50 -12.90
C ALA A 111 9.93 -13.30 -14.41
N GLU A 112 8.90 -13.93 -14.97
CA GLU A 112 8.53 -13.77 -16.38
C GLU A 112 8.10 -12.32 -16.70
N TYR A 113 7.48 -11.65 -15.72
CA TYR A 113 6.95 -10.31 -15.88
C TYR A 113 7.03 -9.50 -14.57
N ALA A 114 7.39 -8.22 -14.70
CA ALA A 114 7.34 -7.23 -13.62
C ALA A 114 6.80 -5.92 -14.20
N PHE A 115 6.01 -5.20 -13.41
CA PHE A 115 5.36 -3.96 -13.85
C PHE A 115 5.31 -2.92 -12.73
N CYS A 116 5.90 -1.76 -12.99
CA CYS A 116 5.87 -0.61 -12.11
C CYS A 116 4.68 0.29 -12.46
N PHE A 117 3.56 0.09 -11.76
CA PHE A 117 2.33 0.85 -12.00
C PHE A 117 2.34 2.26 -11.39
N GLU A 118 3.19 2.52 -10.41
CA GLU A 118 3.29 3.83 -9.74
C GLU A 118 4.75 4.13 -9.35
N ALA A 119 5.18 5.38 -9.56
CA ALA A 119 6.46 5.89 -9.10
C ALA A 119 6.24 7.14 -8.23
N ARG A 120 6.76 7.12 -6.99
CA ARG A 120 6.69 8.25 -6.06
C ARG A 120 8.08 8.78 -5.75
N LEU A 121 8.30 10.07 -5.96
CA LEU A 121 9.54 10.75 -5.61
C LEU A 121 9.46 11.31 -4.20
N ARG A 122 10.37 10.87 -3.33
CA ARG A 122 10.46 11.39 -1.96
C ARG A 122 11.41 12.58 -1.90
N LYS A 123 10.92 13.71 -1.41
CA LYS A 123 11.74 14.90 -1.12
C LYS A 123 12.16 14.89 0.34
N ASN A 124 13.45 15.14 0.60
CA ASN A 124 13.95 15.36 1.95
C ASN A 124 13.75 16.83 2.33
N GLN A 125 12.52 17.17 2.70
CA GLN A 125 12.14 18.52 3.13
C GLN A 125 11.43 18.44 4.49
N PRO A 126 11.50 19.49 5.33
CA PRO A 126 10.71 19.56 6.55
C PRO A 126 9.23 19.38 6.24
N PHE A 127 8.58 18.43 6.92
CA PHE A 127 7.14 18.23 6.82
C PHE A 127 6.45 19.07 7.90
N SER A 128 5.62 20.02 7.47
CA SER A 128 4.68 20.70 8.36
C SER A 128 3.30 20.07 8.20
N LYS A 129 2.73 19.57 9.31
CA LYS A 129 1.41 18.94 9.29
C LYS A 129 0.34 20.01 9.03
N ARG A 130 -0.10 20.10 7.78
CA ARG A 130 -1.27 20.90 7.38
C ARG A 130 -2.54 20.05 7.46
N LEU A 131 -3.69 20.71 7.53
CA LEU A 131 -4.94 20.01 7.30
C LEU A 131 -5.00 19.57 5.84
N TYR A 132 -5.31 18.31 5.58
CA TYR A 132 -5.44 17.81 4.22
C TYR A 132 -6.75 18.35 3.62
N ASP A 133 -6.64 19.12 2.54
CA ASP A 133 -7.79 19.66 1.80
C ASP A 133 -7.94 18.94 0.47
N LEU A 134 -9.02 18.16 0.34
CA LEU A 134 -9.39 17.48 -0.89
C LEU A 134 -9.67 18.41 -2.08
N SER A 135 -9.81 19.72 -1.83
CA SER A 135 -10.04 20.73 -2.86
C SER A 135 -8.73 21.25 -3.45
N ASP A 136 -7.61 21.04 -2.77
CA ASP A 136 -6.28 21.41 -3.24
C ASP A 136 -5.55 20.17 -3.79
N PRO A 137 -5.41 20.03 -5.13
CA PRO A 137 -4.74 18.89 -5.73
C PRO A 137 -3.23 18.84 -5.43
N LEU A 138 -2.65 19.92 -4.91
CA LEU A 138 -1.25 19.99 -4.49
C LEU A 138 -1.07 19.74 -2.98
N CYS A 139 -2.18 19.56 -2.25
CA CYS A 139 -2.12 19.26 -0.83
C CYS A 139 -1.44 17.91 -0.60
N VAL A 140 -0.39 17.90 0.22
CA VAL A 140 0.36 16.69 0.53
C VAL A 140 -0.32 15.99 1.71
N GLU A 141 -0.77 14.75 1.50
CA GLU A 141 -1.29 13.92 2.58
C GLU A 141 -0.20 13.64 3.61
N GLY A 142 -0.59 13.67 4.89
CA GLY A 142 0.32 13.34 5.99
C GLY A 142 0.66 11.85 6.03
N PRO A 143 1.61 11.46 6.89
CA PRO A 143 1.89 10.05 7.12
C PRO A 143 0.65 9.34 7.67
N ALA A 144 0.55 8.04 7.38
CA ALA A 144 -0.49 7.19 7.92
C ALA A 144 -0.53 7.26 9.46
N ILE A 145 -1.75 7.25 10.00
CA ILE A 145 -2.04 7.46 11.43
C ILE A 145 -1.95 6.18 12.26
N GLY A 146 -1.86 5.01 11.63
CA GLY A 146 -1.73 3.72 12.27
C GLY A 146 -1.27 2.62 11.34
N VAL A 147 -0.97 1.45 11.91
CA VAL A 147 -0.65 0.23 11.17
C VAL A 147 -1.83 -0.15 10.29
N HIS A 148 -1.57 -0.35 9.00
CA HIS A 148 -2.60 -0.63 7.99
C HIS A 148 -2.00 -1.47 6.85
N THR A 149 -2.88 -1.92 5.95
CA THR A 149 -2.53 -2.55 4.67
C THR A 149 -3.32 -1.83 3.58
N ASP A 150 -2.64 -1.44 2.50
CA ASP A 150 -3.24 -0.62 1.44
C ASP A 150 -4.17 -1.40 0.50
N PHE A 151 -3.94 -2.70 0.36
CA PHE A 151 -4.73 -3.57 -0.52
C PHE A 151 -5.68 -4.46 0.28
N THR A 152 -6.93 -4.49 -0.17
CA THR A 152 -7.98 -5.40 0.31
C THR A 152 -8.27 -6.44 -0.76
N ILE A 153 -9.04 -7.46 -0.39
CA ILE A 153 -9.51 -8.49 -1.33
C ILE A 153 -10.27 -7.90 -2.53
N ASP A 154 -10.88 -6.73 -2.36
CA ASP A 154 -11.61 -6.03 -3.42
C ASP A 154 -10.73 -5.03 -4.17
N SER A 155 -9.79 -4.35 -3.51
CA SER A 155 -8.96 -3.34 -4.19
C SER A 155 -7.84 -3.96 -5.02
N GLY A 156 -7.27 -5.09 -4.59
CA GLY A 156 -6.22 -5.79 -5.33
C GLY A 156 -6.62 -6.12 -6.78
N PRO A 157 -7.70 -6.88 -7.01
CA PRO A 157 -8.17 -7.19 -8.36
C PRO A 157 -8.53 -5.95 -9.19
N ARG A 158 -9.10 -4.93 -8.56
CA ARG A 158 -9.42 -3.66 -9.26
C ARG A 158 -8.18 -2.91 -9.70
N SER A 159 -7.15 -2.84 -8.85
CA SER A 159 -5.88 -2.22 -9.21
C SER A 159 -5.20 -2.99 -10.33
N ILE A 160 -5.20 -4.32 -10.27
CA ILE A 160 -4.72 -5.17 -11.36
C ILE A 160 -5.47 -4.86 -12.67
N ASP A 161 -6.80 -4.82 -12.65
CA ASP A 161 -7.59 -4.54 -13.85
C ASP A 161 -7.34 -3.14 -14.42
N HIS A 162 -7.16 -2.14 -13.53
CA HIS A 162 -6.89 -0.76 -13.90
C HIS A 162 -5.51 -0.54 -14.51
N TYR A 163 -4.48 -1.17 -13.93
CA TYR A 163 -3.08 -0.86 -14.27
C TYR A 163 -2.46 -1.85 -15.25
N LEU A 164 -2.83 -3.14 -15.22
CA LEU A 164 -2.19 -4.13 -16.09
C LEU A 164 -2.79 -4.13 -17.50
N PRO A 165 -1.94 -4.19 -18.55
CA PRO A 165 -2.41 -4.34 -19.92
C PRO A 165 -3.26 -5.59 -20.12
N SER A 166 -4.24 -5.52 -21.04
CA SER A 166 -5.18 -6.62 -21.29
C SER A 166 -4.49 -7.91 -21.72
N GLU A 167 -3.39 -7.81 -22.49
CA GLU A 167 -2.64 -8.99 -22.94
C GLU A 167 -1.98 -9.73 -21.76
N ILE A 168 -1.45 -8.97 -20.80
CA ILE A 168 -0.85 -9.49 -19.57
C ILE A 168 -1.92 -10.13 -18.69
N LYS A 169 -3.08 -9.47 -18.53
CA LYS A 169 -4.22 -10.05 -17.80
C LYS A 169 -4.69 -11.37 -18.40
N GLN A 170 -4.81 -11.46 -19.72
CA GLN A 170 -5.16 -12.71 -20.41
C GLN A 170 -4.11 -13.82 -20.29
N THR A 171 -2.87 -13.47 -19.94
CA THR A 171 -1.76 -14.41 -19.81
C THR A 171 -1.69 -14.94 -18.37
N TYR A 172 -1.77 -14.06 -17.37
CA TYR A 172 -1.50 -14.41 -15.97
C TYR A 172 -2.74 -14.43 -15.06
N LEU A 173 -3.90 -13.93 -15.49
CA LEU A 173 -5.14 -13.89 -14.70
C LEU A 173 -6.22 -14.76 -15.34
N THR A 174 -5.94 -16.05 -15.46
CA THR A 174 -6.79 -16.98 -16.20
C THR A 174 -7.75 -17.78 -15.32
N VAL A 175 -7.65 -17.63 -14.00
CA VAL A 175 -8.59 -18.20 -13.03
C VAL A 175 -9.70 -17.20 -12.77
N ASP A 176 -10.92 -17.53 -13.19
CA ASP A 176 -12.11 -16.72 -12.90
C ASP A 176 -12.49 -16.86 -11.42
N VAL A 177 -12.92 -15.78 -10.78
CA VAL A 177 -13.36 -15.81 -9.37
C VAL A 177 -14.54 -16.77 -9.16
N ASN A 178 -15.39 -16.97 -10.17
CA ASN A 178 -16.50 -17.92 -10.13
C ASN A 178 -16.05 -19.39 -10.26
N ASP A 179 -14.80 -19.63 -10.67
CA ASP A 179 -14.19 -20.97 -10.64
C ASP A 179 -13.67 -21.32 -9.25
N LEU A 180 -13.54 -20.34 -8.34
CA LEU A 180 -13.07 -20.56 -6.96
C LEU A 180 -14.24 -21.03 -6.08
N ILE A 181 -14.12 -22.26 -5.56
CA ILE A 181 -15.08 -22.88 -4.65
C ILE A 181 -14.46 -22.92 -3.25
N ALA A 182 -14.96 -22.08 -2.35
CA ALA A 182 -14.58 -22.11 -0.94
C ALA A 182 -14.95 -23.47 -0.32
N ALA A 183 -14.04 -24.05 0.42
CA ALA A 183 -14.22 -25.32 1.13
C ALA A 183 -13.57 -25.25 2.51
N ASP A 184 -14.28 -25.81 3.50
CA ASP A 184 -13.75 -25.93 4.85
C ASP A 184 -12.63 -26.98 4.89
N ARG A 185 -11.45 -26.56 5.33
CA ARG A 185 -10.35 -27.44 5.72
C ARG A 185 -10.42 -27.68 7.22
N ILE A 186 -11.04 -28.80 7.60
CA ILE A 186 -11.22 -29.20 9.01
C ILE A 186 -10.04 -30.06 9.47
N ILE A 187 -9.36 -29.64 10.52
CA ILE A 187 -8.38 -30.44 11.28
C ILE A 187 -8.80 -30.47 12.76
N PRO A 188 -8.34 -31.43 13.59
CA PRO A 188 -8.87 -31.62 14.95
C PRO A 188 -8.86 -30.39 15.85
N THR A 189 -7.93 -29.45 15.62
CA THR A 189 -7.76 -28.24 16.44
C THR A 189 -8.29 -26.97 15.79
N ARG A 190 -8.72 -27.02 14.52
CA ARG A 190 -9.09 -25.81 13.76
C ARG A 190 -9.93 -26.13 12.52
N VAL A 191 -10.88 -25.24 12.22
CA VAL A 191 -11.48 -25.09 10.89
C VAL A 191 -10.78 -23.93 10.16
N GLY A 192 -10.24 -24.20 8.97
CA GLY A 192 -9.73 -23.19 8.04
C GLY A 192 -10.52 -23.20 6.74
N GLU A 193 -10.29 -22.22 5.87
CA GLU A 193 -10.90 -22.16 4.54
C GLU A 193 -9.81 -22.31 3.48
N ILE A 194 -10.10 -23.07 2.44
CA ILE A 194 -9.28 -23.17 1.22
C ILE A 194 -10.19 -22.97 0.00
N TYR A 195 -9.61 -22.56 -1.12
CA TYR A 195 -10.31 -22.54 -2.41
C TYR A 195 -9.89 -23.73 -3.26
N TYR A 196 -10.85 -24.50 -3.75
CA TYR A 196 -10.67 -25.41 -4.89
C TYR A 196 -11.02 -24.68 -6.18
N VAL A 197 -10.38 -25.06 -7.28
CA VAL A 197 -10.62 -24.44 -8.60
C VAL A 197 -11.41 -25.41 -9.47
N ARG A 198 -12.57 -24.98 -9.98
CA ARG A 198 -13.31 -25.72 -11.01
C ARG A 198 -12.52 -25.64 -12.32
N HIS A 199 -12.37 -26.78 -13.00
CA HIS A 199 -11.73 -26.79 -14.32
C HIS A 199 -12.50 -25.92 -15.32
N ASN A 200 -11.77 -25.04 -16.00
CA ASN A 200 -12.26 -24.17 -17.07
C ASN A 200 -11.24 -24.19 -18.23
N PRO A 201 -11.63 -24.50 -19.48
CA PRO A 201 -10.71 -24.57 -20.62
C PRO A 201 -9.91 -23.28 -20.90
N ASN A 202 -10.33 -22.14 -20.35
CA ASN A 202 -9.62 -20.86 -20.48
C ASN A 202 -8.49 -20.68 -19.44
N GLN A 203 -8.40 -21.56 -18.43
CA GLN A 203 -7.32 -21.55 -17.44
C GLN A 203 -6.00 -21.91 -18.11
N LYS A 204 -4.96 -21.12 -17.82
CA LYS A 204 -3.57 -21.40 -18.21
C LYS A 204 -2.79 -21.76 -16.94
N TRP A 205 -1.96 -22.78 -17.03
CA TRP A 205 -1.13 -23.31 -15.96
C TRP A 205 0.34 -23.16 -16.30
#